data_AF-A0AA36AHV1-F1
#
_entry.id   AF-A0AA36AHV1-F1
#
_cell.length_a   1.000
_cell.length_b   1.000
_cell.length_c   1.000
_cell.angle_alpha   90.00
_cell.angle_beta   90.00
_cell.angle_gamma   90.00
#
_symmetry.space_group_name_H-M   'P 1'
#
loop_
_entity.id
_entity.type
_entity.pdbx_description
1 polymer ?
#
loop_
_entity_poly.entity_id
_entity_poly.type
_entity_poly.pdbx_seq_one_letter_code
_entity_poly.pdbx_strand_id
1 'polypeptide(L)'
;MKNNTLDNNSTMNININKKNKDNSLVHGLSLRVNGGLQSKQNEILKVKNSLLGSSSLPLLPEELPYYTRHIINPSLLCAPDDFMIAYIHAAPENSKRRMAIRQTWGDKKVLGKLKIKLLFVMGVVNNRHVMDMVKVESARYNDILQTEFNDTYRNLNSKAMAALRWIATNCHNISYIMKTDDDILVDIFQVVKYLRYLQLYKYAREKFILCNVWDLMLIIRNKKNEGEKW
;
A
#
# COMPACT_ATOMS: atom_id res chain seq x y z
N MET A 1 26.97 26.05 -38.03
CA MET A 1 27.22 26.23 -36.58
C MET A 1 25.89 26.10 -35.86
N LYS A 2 25.57 25.14 -34.99
CA LYS A 2 26.21 23.93 -34.49
C LYS A 2 25.10 22.87 -34.47
N ASN A 3 25.41 21.67 -34.97
CA ASN A 3 24.70 20.44 -34.62
C ASN A 3 24.91 20.15 -33.13
N ASN A 4 23.90 19.60 -32.47
CA ASN A 4 24.10 18.71 -31.32
C ASN A 4 23.07 17.59 -31.40
N THR A 5 23.48 16.51 -32.05
CA THR A 5 23.11 15.15 -31.75
C THR A 5 23.34 14.86 -30.26
N LEU A 6 22.38 14.21 -29.61
CA LEU A 6 22.64 13.46 -28.38
C LEU A 6 21.92 12.11 -28.48
N ASP A 7 22.74 11.10 -28.34
CA ASP A 7 22.55 9.71 -28.69
C ASP A 7 21.61 8.94 -27.75
N ASN A 8 20.80 8.09 -28.37
CA ASN A 8 20.60 6.65 -28.15
C ASN A 8 20.37 6.08 -26.74
N ASN A 9 19.26 5.33 -26.67
CA ASN A 9 19.13 4.02 -26.03
C ASN A 9 19.41 3.91 -24.53
N SER A 10 18.39 4.18 -23.72
CA SER A 10 18.22 3.44 -22.46
C SER A 10 17.67 2.05 -22.76
N THR A 11 18.53 1.14 -23.19
CA THR A 11 18.21 -0.29 -23.28
C THR A 11 18.03 -0.85 -21.87
N MET A 12 16.80 -1.31 -21.57
CA MET A 12 16.49 -2.07 -20.37
C MET A 12 17.11 -3.48 -20.53
N ASN A 13 18.33 -3.68 -20.05
CA ASN A 13 18.95 -5.00 -20.07
C ASN A 13 18.37 -5.87 -18.95
N ILE A 14 17.42 -6.74 -19.31
CA ILE A 14 16.86 -7.77 -18.43
C ILE A 14 17.87 -8.92 -18.39
N ASN A 15 18.69 -8.99 -17.35
CA ASN A 15 19.63 -10.09 -17.16
C ASN A 15 18.92 -11.25 -16.42
N ILE A 16 18.43 -12.23 -17.17
CA ILE A 16 17.79 -13.44 -16.61
C ILE A 16 18.87 -14.43 -16.20
N ASN A 17 19.33 -14.35 -14.95
CA ASN A 17 20.22 -15.37 -14.40
C ASN A 17 19.40 -16.62 -14.04
N LYS A 18 19.37 -17.59 -14.95
CA LYS A 18 18.73 -18.90 -14.74
C LYS A 18 19.72 -19.80 -13.96
N LYS A 19 19.61 -19.83 -12.63
CA LYS A 19 20.21 -20.93 -11.85
C LYS A 19 19.13 -21.94 -11.48
N ASN A 20 19.39 -23.16 -11.93
CA ASN A 20 18.52 -24.32 -11.86
C ASN A 20 18.47 -24.93 -10.45
N LYS A 21 17.31 -25.55 -10.16
CA LYS A 21 16.99 -26.53 -9.10
C LYS A 21 17.06 -26.02 -7.66
N ASP A 22 15.92 -25.48 -7.19
CA ASP A 22 15.21 -25.96 -5.99
C ASP A 22 13.86 -25.24 -5.82
N ASN A 23 12.80 -26.01 -5.56
CA ASN A 23 11.41 -25.58 -5.51
C ASN A 23 11.04 -24.82 -4.21
N SER A 24 11.65 -23.67 -3.97
CA SER A 24 11.08 -22.64 -3.07
C SER A 24 11.79 -21.29 -3.28
N LEU A 25 11.28 -20.44 -4.18
CA LEU A 25 11.79 -19.08 -4.32
C LEU A 25 10.62 -18.09 -4.53
N VAL A 26 10.41 -17.23 -3.53
CA VAL A 26 9.68 -15.98 -3.66
C VAL A 26 10.50 -15.10 -4.60
N HIS A 27 10.08 -14.99 -5.87
CA HIS A 27 10.69 -14.07 -6.82
C HIS A 27 10.14 -12.66 -6.59
N GLY A 28 10.79 -11.90 -5.70
CA GLY A 28 10.62 -10.45 -5.63
C GLY A 28 11.36 -9.78 -6.79
N LEU A 29 10.65 -9.08 -7.66
CA LEU A 29 11.25 -8.28 -8.73
C LEU A 29 11.74 -6.96 -8.12
N SER A 30 13.04 -6.84 -7.84
CA SER A 30 13.66 -5.57 -7.39
C SER A 30 14.10 -4.77 -8.61
N LEU A 31 13.52 -3.58 -8.80
CA LEU A 31 14.01 -2.60 -9.75
C LEU A 31 15.15 -1.81 -9.08
N ARG A 32 16.41 -2.11 -9.44
CA ARG A 32 17.56 -1.34 -9.00
C ARG A 32 17.67 -0.03 -9.81
N VAL A 33 17.60 1.09 -9.10
CA VAL A 33 18.10 2.38 -9.60
C VAL A 33 19.54 2.51 -9.11
N ASN A 34 20.53 2.51 -10.02
CA ASN A 34 21.93 2.65 -9.65
C ASN A 34 22.25 4.10 -9.29
N GLY A 35 22.48 4.36 -8.00
CA GLY A 35 23.08 5.58 -7.50
C GLY A 35 23.56 5.41 -6.05
N GLY A 36 24.87 5.38 -5.84
CA GLY A 36 25.51 5.72 -4.55
C GLY A 36 26.05 4.57 -3.70
N LEU A 37 27.39 4.54 -3.61
CA LEU A 37 28.32 3.93 -2.63
C LEU A 37 28.18 2.44 -2.22
N GLN A 38 29.19 1.67 -2.65
CA GLN A 38 29.53 0.33 -2.16
C GLN A 38 30.08 0.37 -0.73
N SER A 39 29.63 -0.56 0.12
CA SER A 39 30.45 -1.08 1.22
C SER A 39 30.35 -2.61 1.31
N LYS A 40 31.51 -3.25 1.30
CA LYS A 40 31.77 -4.68 1.55
C LYS A 40 31.19 -5.09 2.91
N GLN A 41 30.53 -6.24 3.02
CA GLN A 41 31.08 -7.58 3.34
C GLN A 41 29.91 -8.52 3.68
N ASN A 42 29.98 -9.75 3.16
CA ASN A 42 28.98 -10.80 3.37
C ASN A 42 29.21 -11.47 4.73
N GLU A 43 28.22 -11.41 5.63
CA GLU A 43 28.04 -12.44 6.65
C GLU A 43 26.67 -13.11 6.48
N ILE A 44 26.71 -14.40 6.16
CA ILE A 44 25.53 -15.26 6.07
C ILE A 44 25.16 -15.66 7.50
N LEU A 45 24.13 -15.02 8.06
CA LEU A 45 23.49 -15.52 9.28
C LEU A 45 22.73 -16.80 8.95
N LYS A 46 23.36 -17.96 9.24
CA LYS A 46 22.71 -19.27 9.22
C LYS A 46 21.80 -19.39 10.44
N VAL A 47 20.51 -19.19 10.27
CA VAL A 47 19.51 -19.56 11.27
C VAL A 47 19.36 -21.09 11.25
N LYS A 48 19.81 -21.76 12.32
CA LYS A 48 19.49 -23.18 12.57
C LYS A 48 18.06 -23.27 13.08
N ASN A 49 17.14 -23.81 12.28
CA ASN A 49 15.85 -24.27 12.78
C ASN A 49 16.08 -25.56 13.58
N SER A 50 16.11 -25.46 14.91
CA SER A 50 15.90 -26.61 15.78
C SER A 50 14.38 -26.80 15.94
N LEU A 51 13.80 -27.63 15.07
CA LEU A 51 12.48 -28.20 15.32
C LEU A 51 12.66 -29.37 16.30
N LEU A 52 12.41 -29.11 17.58
CA LEU A 52 12.12 -30.15 18.57
C LEU A 52 10.78 -29.78 19.21
N GLY A 53 9.82 -30.68 19.04
CA GLY A 53 8.41 -30.44 19.28
C GLY A 53 8.07 -30.14 20.74
N SER A 54 7.07 -29.28 20.89
CA SER A 54 6.23 -29.24 22.07
C SER A 54 4.81 -28.92 21.63
N SER A 55 3.92 -29.88 21.86
CA SER A 55 2.45 -29.78 21.98
C SER A 55 1.79 -28.58 21.30
N SER A 56 1.01 -28.86 20.25
CA SER A 56 0.05 -27.93 19.65
C SER A 56 -0.86 -27.31 20.71
N LEU A 57 -0.48 -26.13 21.21
CA LEU A 57 -1.48 -25.17 21.65
C LEU A 57 -2.22 -24.75 20.38
N PRO A 58 -3.57 -24.81 20.34
CA PRO A 58 -4.31 -24.15 19.28
C PRO A 58 -3.93 -22.67 19.34
N LEU A 59 -3.37 -22.15 18.25
CA LEU A 59 -3.33 -20.71 18.03
C LEU A 59 -4.80 -20.28 17.97
N LEU A 60 -5.37 -19.89 19.12
CA LEU A 60 -6.55 -19.03 19.12
C LEU A 60 -6.18 -17.85 18.21
N PRO A 61 -6.96 -17.57 17.15
CA PRO A 61 -6.76 -16.32 16.44
C PRO A 61 -7.00 -15.25 17.49
N GLU A 62 -5.94 -14.58 17.91
CA GLU A 62 -6.07 -13.28 18.55
C GLU A 62 -6.64 -12.37 17.45
N GLU A 63 -7.95 -12.44 17.25
CA GLU A 63 -8.69 -11.47 16.46
C GLU A 63 -8.42 -10.14 17.17
N LEU A 64 -7.41 -9.40 16.72
CA LEU A 64 -7.14 -8.06 17.21
C LEU A 64 -8.45 -7.25 17.06
N PRO A 65 -9.18 -7.01 18.17
CA PRO A 65 -10.58 -6.59 18.11
C PRO A 65 -10.73 -5.17 17.56
N TYR A 66 -9.63 -4.42 17.55
CA TYR A 66 -9.57 -3.04 17.10
C TYR A 66 -9.77 -2.86 15.60
N TYR A 67 -9.65 -3.90 14.76
CA TYR A 67 -9.72 -3.74 13.30
C TYR A 67 -11.05 -4.15 12.67
N THR A 68 -11.94 -4.75 13.46
CA THR A 68 -13.24 -5.28 13.00
C THR A 68 -14.39 -4.32 13.25
N ARG A 69 -14.27 -3.42 14.24
CA ARG A 69 -15.33 -2.48 14.60
C ARG A 69 -15.24 -1.20 13.77
N HIS A 70 -16.05 -1.15 12.73
CA HIS A 70 -16.18 0.03 11.87
C HIS A 70 -17.26 0.98 12.43
N ILE A 71 -16.87 2.23 12.69
CA ILE A 71 -17.76 3.32 13.07
C ILE A 71 -18.44 3.90 11.83
N ILE A 72 -17.67 4.03 10.75
CA ILE A 72 -18.16 4.44 9.45
C ILE A 72 -17.71 3.37 8.46
N ASN A 73 -18.68 2.83 7.72
CA ASN A 73 -18.47 1.79 6.74
C ASN A 73 -19.10 2.23 5.40
N PRO A 74 -18.32 2.37 4.32
CA PRO A 74 -18.88 2.76 3.04
C PRO A 74 -19.68 1.60 2.46
N SER A 75 -20.90 1.88 2.02
CA SER A 75 -21.81 0.86 1.50
C SER A 75 -21.62 0.67 -0.01
N LEU A 76 -21.59 -0.58 -0.49
CA LEU A 76 -21.56 -0.92 -1.93
C LEU A 76 -20.47 -0.19 -2.74
N LEU A 77 -19.31 0.06 -2.13
CA LEU A 77 -18.22 0.79 -2.79
C LEU A 77 -17.59 -0.04 -3.93
N CYS A 78 -17.35 -1.32 -3.66
CA CYS A 78 -16.77 -2.28 -4.61
C CYS A 78 -17.88 -2.94 -5.45
N ALA A 79 -17.61 -3.12 -6.73
CA ALA A 79 -18.42 -3.86 -7.68
C ALA A 79 -17.61 -5.01 -8.29
N PRO A 80 -18.27 -6.06 -8.82
CA PRO A 80 -17.59 -7.08 -9.60
C PRO A 80 -16.76 -6.45 -10.73
N ASP A 81 -15.58 -7.01 -10.98
CA ASP A 81 -14.67 -6.61 -12.05
C ASP A 81 -14.09 -5.18 -11.92
N ASP A 82 -14.10 -4.62 -10.71
CA ASP A 82 -13.28 -3.44 -10.43
C ASP A 82 -11.80 -3.76 -10.70
N PHE A 83 -11.10 -2.83 -11.34
CA PHE A 83 -9.70 -3.01 -11.70
C PHE A 83 -8.79 -2.85 -10.48
N MET A 84 -9.03 -1.84 -9.65
CA MET A 84 -8.16 -1.52 -8.53
C MET A 84 -8.89 -0.78 -7.41
N ILE A 85 -8.48 -0.98 -6.16
CA ILE A 85 -8.85 -0.10 -5.05
C ILE A 85 -7.61 0.62 -4.56
N ALA A 86 -7.71 1.94 -4.47
CA ALA A 86 -6.73 2.82 -3.86
C ALA A 86 -7.20 3.16 -2.45
N TYR A 87 -6.55 2.59 -1.43
CA TYR A 87 -6.81 2.98 -0.05
C TYR A 87 -5.76 3.98 0.43
N ILE A 88 -6.24 5.02 1.13
CA ILE A 88 -5.46 6.17 1.55
C ILE A 88 -5.46 6.23 3.07
N HIS A 89 -4.28 6.20 3.68
CA HIS A 89 -4.17 6.59 5.08
C HIS A 89 -4.37 8.10 5.19
N ALA A 90 -5.46 8.51 5.84
CA ALA A 90 -5.77 9.90 6.08
C ALA A 90 -6.06 10.13 7.56
N ALA A 91 -5.70 11.28 8.11
CA ALA A 91 -6.13 11.69 9.45
C ALA A 91 -7.53 12.35 9.39
N PRO A 92 -8.42 12.17 10.37
CA PRO A 92 -9.75 12.80 10.39
C PRO A 92 -9.72 14.31 10.10
N GLU A 93 -8.72 15.02 10.65
CA GLU A 93 -8.49 16.46 10.49
C GLU A 93 -8.17 16.88 9.04
N ASN A 94 -7.60 15.97 8.24
CA ASN A 94 -7.09 16.25 6.90
C ASN A 94 -8.18 16.30 5.81
N SER A 95 -9.34 16.87 6.12
CA SER A 95 -10.47 17.02 5.17
C SER A 95 -10.08 17.73 3.87
N LYS A 96 -9.25 18.78 3.96
CA LYS A 96 -8.74 19.51 2.79
C LYS A 96 -7.86 18.64 1.89
N ARG A 97 -7.03 17.76 2.46
CA ARG A 97 -6.20 16.83 1.67
C ARG A 97 -7.04 15.78 0.97
N ARG A 98 -8.01 15.19 1.69
CA ARG A 98 -8.97 14.27 1.07
C ARG A 98 -9.73 14.93 -0.08
N MET A 99 -10.18 16.18 0.11
CA MET A 99 -10.81 16.94 -0.96
C MET A 99 -9.87 17.19 -2.15
N ALA A 100 -8.63 17.59 -1.90
CA ALA A 100 -7.65 17.80 -2.95
C ALA A 100 -7.40 16.52 -3.77
N ILE A 101 -7.32 15.35 -3.13
CA ILE A 101 -7.25 14.05 -3.81
C ILE A 101 -8.49 13.85 -4.71
N ARG A 102 -9.70 14.02 -4.17
CA ARG A 102 -10.96 13.89 -4.95
C ARG A 102 -11.07 14.86 -6.12
N GLN A 103 -10.44 16.04 -6.03
CA GLN A 103 -10.45 17.05 -7.09
C GLN A 103 -9.31 16.91 -8.10
N THR A 104 -8.37 15.98 -7.85
CA THR A 104 -7.19 15.78 -8.69
C THR A 104 -7.15 14.33 -9.20
N TRP A 105 -6.17 13.54 -8.75
CA TRP A 105 -5.95 12.18 -9.24
C TRP A 105 -7.02 11.18 -8.79
N GLY A 106 -7.77 11.52 -7.74
CA GLY A 106 -8.88 10.75 -7.20
C GLY A 106 -10.26 11.17 -7.73
N ASP A 107 -10.34 11.88 -8.86
CA ASP A 107 -11.62 12.30 -9.43
C ASP A 107 -12.54 11.12 -9.75
N LYS A 108 -13.78 11.20 -9.25
CA LYS A 108 -14.77 10.11 -9.35
C LYS A 108 -15.09 9.73 -10.79
N LYS A 109 -15.13 10.69 -11.73
CA LYS A 109 -15.44 10.40 -13.13
C LYS A 109 -14.26 9.72 -13.82
N VAL A 110 -13.04 10.19 -13.55
CA VAL A 110 -11.80 9.59 -14.07
C VAL A 110 -11.64 8.18 -13.54
N LEU A 111 -11.69 8.00 -12.21
CA LEU A 111 -11.56 6.70 -11.58
C LEU A 111 -12.67 5.73 -12.01
N GLY A 112 -13.91 6.21 -12.18
CA GLY A 112 -15.01 5.41 -12.69
C GLY A 112 -14.74 4.81 -14.08
N LYS A 113 -14.16 5.58 -15.01
CA LYS A 113 -13.77 5.08 -16.35
C LYS A 113 -12.63 4.06 -16.28
N LEU A 114 -11.76 4.17 -15.28
CA LEU A 114 -10.65 3.26 -15.05
C LEU A 114 -11.05 2.05 -14.18
N LYS A 115 -12.30 1.99 -13.71
CA LYS A 115 -12.80 1.02 -12.72
C LYS A 115 -11.96 0.98 -11.44
N ILE A 116 -11.63 2.15 -10.91
CA ILE A 116 -10.84 2.31 -9.68
C ILE A 116 -11.75 2.82 -8.57
N LYS A 117 -11.61 2.25 -7.38
CA LYS A 117 -12.27 2.73 -6.15
C LYS A 117 -11.29 3.49 -5.27
N LEU A 118 -11.81 4.50 -4.60
CA LEU A 118 -11.06 5.31 -3.63
C LEU A 118 -11.61 5.00 -2.23
N LEU A 119 -10.72 4.77 -1.26
CA LEU A 119 -11.11 4.47 0.12
C LEU A 119 -10.19 5.20 1.10
N PHE A 120 -10.70 6.22 1.80
CA PHE A 120 -9.98 6.86 2.89
C PHE A 120 -10.13 6.05 4.17
N VAL A 121 -9.02 5.73 4.81
CA VAL A 121 -8.97 4.90 6.02
C VAL A 121 -8.42 5.73 7.18
N MET A 122 -9.19 5.80 8.26
CA MET A 122 -8.88 6.62 9.43
C MET A 122 -9.34 5.98 10.74
N GLY A 123 -8.75 6.42 11.83
CA GLY A 123 -9.18 6.11 13.20
C GLY A 123 -10.09 7.19 13.77
N VAL A 124 -10.22 7.20 15.09
CA VAL A 124 -10.91 8.24 15.86
C VAL A 124 -9.93 9.24 16.44
N VAL A 125 -10.40 10.46 16.70
CA VAL A 125 -9.65 11.51 17.39
C VAL A 125 -10.49 12.10 18.51
N ASN A 126 -9.84 12.64 19.55
CA ASN A 126 -10.53 13.27 20.68
C ASN A 126 -11.01 14.69 20.33
N ASN A 127 -11.75 14.82 19.23
CA ASN A 127 -12.36 16.06 18.79
C ASN A 127 -13.73 15.77 18.17
N ARG A 128 -14.80 16.05 18.92
CA ARG A 128 -16.17 15.77 18.49
C ARG A 128 -16.54 16.50 17.20
N HIS A 129 -16.13 17.76 17.04
CA HIS A 129 -16.40 18.51 15.82
C HIS A 129 -15.76 17.86 14.58
N VAL A 130 -14.52 17.39 14.69
CA VAL A 130 -13.85 16.66 13.59
C VAL A 130 -14.61 15.37 13.27
N MET A 131 -15.01 14.61 14.29
CA MET A 131 -15.77 13.37 14.10
C MET A 131 -17.11 13.59 13.41
N ASP A 132 -17.83 14.66 13.76
CA ASP A 132 -19.11 14.99 13.11
C ASP A 132 -18.91 15.47 11.67
N MET A 133 -17.85 16.24 11.39
CA MET A 133 -17.48 16.61 10.02
C MET A 133 -17.14 15.40 9.15
N VAL A 134 -16.45 14.39 9.71
CA VAL A 134 -16.16 13.13 9.00
C VAL A 134 -17.43 12.36 8.69
N LYS A 135 -18.43 12.34 9.58
CA LYS A 135 -19.74 11.71 9.29
C LYS A 135 -20.46 12.40 8.14
N VAL A 136 -20.49 13.74 8.13
CA VAL A 136 -21.09 14.53 7.04
C VAL A 136 -20.35 14.28 5.73
N GLU A 137 -19.02 14.23 5.77
CA GLU A 137 -18.20 13.91 4.60
C GLU A 137 -18.48 12.50 4.08
N SER A 138 -18.56 11.50 4.96
CA SER A 138 -18.86 10.12 4.60
C SER A 138 -20.24 10.00 3.95
N ALA A 139 -21.27 10.65 4.52
CA ALA A 139 -22.61 10.65 3.94
C ALA A 139 -22.64 11.24 2.52
N ARG A 140 -21.75 12.20 2.22
CA ARG A 140 -21.66 12.86 0.91
C ARG A 140 -20.89 12.04 -0.13
N TYR A 141 -19.77 11.42 0.25
CA TYR A 141 -18.84 10.81 -0.70
C TYR A 141 -18.85 9.28 -0.69
N ASN A 142 -19.28 8.66 0.42
CA ASN A 142 -19.36 7.21 0.64
C ASN A 142 -18.02 6.49 0.32
N ASP A 143 -16.91 7.09 0.73
CA ASP A 143 -15.55 6.63 0.48
C ASP A 143 -14.67 6.65 1.73
N ILE A 144 -15.27 6.67 2.93
CA ILE A 144 -14.56 6.69 4.21
C ILE A 144 -14.81 5.40 4.98
N LEU A 145 -13.74 4.71 5.35
CA LEU A 145 -13.70 3.68 6.37
C LEU A 145 -13.11 4.27 7.65
N GLN A 146 -13.91 4.30 8.71
CA GLN A 146 -13.46 4.72 10.04
C GLN A 146 -13.59 3.56 11.02
N THR A 147 -12.51 3.28 11.74
CA THR A 147 -12.43 2.15 12.69
C THR A 147 -12.09 2.66 14.09
N GLU A 148 -12.50 1.93 15.11
CA GLU A 148 -12.35 2.30 16.52
C GLU A 148 -10.92 2.07 17.07
N PHE A 149 -9.97 2.84 16.56
CA PHE A 149 -8.64 2.99 17.16
C PHE A 149 -8.22 4.46 17.14
N ASN A 150 -7.40 4.89 18.11
CA ASN A 150 -6.93 6.26 18.16
C ASN A 150 -6.00 6.56 16.96
N ASP A 151 -6.34 7.58 16.18
CA ASP A 151 -5.60 7.95 14.98
C ASP A 151 -4.31 8.68 15.35
N THR A 152 -3.23 7.91 15.45
CA THR A 152 -1.90 8.40 15.77
C THR A 152 -0.88 7.80 14.83
N TYR A 153 0.27 8.45 14.68
CA TYR A 153 1.37 7.93 13.88
C TYR A 153 1.82 6.52 14.32
N ARG A 154 1.81 6.26 15.63
CA ARG A 154 2.14 4.93 16.19
C ARG A 154 1.16 3.83 15.76
N ASN A 155 -0.06 4.20 15.40
CA ASN A 155 -1.14 3.29 15.01
C ASN A 155 -1.37 3.23 13.49
N LEU A 156 -0.40 3.64 12.66
CA LEU A 156 -0.53 3.53 11.20
C LEU A 156 -0.72 2.07 10.73
N ASN A 157 -0.13 1.10 11.44
CA ASN A 157 -0.33 -0.32 11.15
C ASN A 157 -1.80 -0.72 11.34
N SER A 158 -2.51 -0.09 12.28
CA SER A 158 -3.93 -0.32 12.52
C SER A 158 -4.78 0.11 11.33
N LYS A 159 -4.44 1.23 10.66
CA LYS A 159 -5.09 1.63 9.41
C LYS A 159 -4.88 0.60 8.31
N ALA A 160 -3.65 0.12 8.14
CA ALA A 160 -3.34 -0.86 7.10
C ALA A 160 -4.11 -2.16 7.33
N MET A 161 -4.13 -2.68 8.56
CA MET A 161 -4.87 -3.90 8.90
C MET A 161 -6.38 -3.73 8.72
N ALA A 162 -6.94 -2.60 9.16
CA ALA A 162 -8.35 -2.30 8.96
C ALA A 162 -8.72 -2.24 7.46
N ALA A 163 -7.89 -1.56 6.66
CA ALA A 163 -8.09 -1.46 5.21
C ALA A 163 -8.06 -2.84 4.55
N LEU A 164 -7.00 -3.61 4.79
CA LEU A 164 -6.81 -4.92 4.15
C LEU A 164 -7.91 -5.90 4.54
N ARG A 165 -8.31 -5.94 5.82
CA ARG A 165 -9.42 -6.79 6.27
C ARG A 165 -10.73 -6.37 5.60
N TRP A 166 -11.02 -5.07 5.60
CA TRP A 166 -12.24 -4.56 4.98
C TRP A 166 -12.30 -4.87 3.47
N ILE A 167 -11.19 -4.66 2.75
CA ILE A 167 -11.10 -4.96 1.31
C ILE A 167 -11.31 -6.45 1.06
N ALA A 168 -10.65 -7.32 1.83
CA ALA A 168 -10.78 -8.76 1.70
C ALA A 168 -12.21 -9.26 1.93
N THR A 169 -12.98 -8.58 2.78
CA THR A 169 -14.39 -8.93 3.06
C THR A 169 -15.37 -8.35 2.04
N ASN A 170 -15.13 -7.14 1.53
CA ASN A 170 -16.15 -6.38 0.77
C ASN A 170 -15.87 -6.28 -0.73
N CYS A 171 -14.66 -6.59 -1.19
CA CYS A 171 -14.28 -6.45 -2.59
C CYS A 171 -13.93 -7.83 -3.17
N HIS A 172 -14.79 -8.33 -4.05
CA HIS A 172 -14.60 -9.60 -4.73
C HIS A 172 -14.01 -9.36 -6.14
N ASN A 173 -13.05 -10.19 -6.54
CA ASN A 173 -12.46 -10.20 -7.88
C ASN A 173 -11.78 -8.88 -8.33
N ILE A 174 -11.16 -8.16 -7.38
CA ILE A 174 -10.35 -6.99 -7.72
C ILE A 174 -8.95 -7.40 -8.19
N SER A 175 -8.41 -6.73 -9.22
CA SER A 175 -7.08 -7.10 -9.75
C SER A 175 -5.93 -6.54 -8.90
N TYR A 176 -6.11 -5.33 -8.35
CA TYR A 176 -5.04 -4.61 -7.65
C TYR A 176 -5.50 -3.88 -6.40
N ILE A 177 -4.61 -3.78 -5.42
CA ILE A 177 -4.76 -2.92 -4.25
C ILE A 177 -3.58 -1.96 -4.23
N MET A 178 -3.85 -0.66 -4.18
CA MET A 178 -2.84 0.39 -4.04
C MET A 178 -2.99 1.05 -2.67
N LYS A 179 -1.90 1.06 -1.90
CA LYS A 179 -1.79 1.86 -0.67
C LYS A 179 -1.18 3.21 -1.01
N THR A 180 -1.71 4.29 -0.44
CA THR A 180 -1.05 5.61 -0.44
C THR A 180 -1.34 6.38 0.86
N ASP A 181 -0.72 7.55 1.00
CA ASP A 181 -0.97 8.51 2.08
C ASP A 181 -1.66 9.76 1.53
N ASP A 182 -2.27 10.56 2.41
CA ASP A 182 -3.03 11.75 2.03
C ASP A 182 -2.17 12.95 1.56
N ASP A 183 -0.85 12.83 1.63
CA ASP A 183 0.15 13.81 1.18
C ASP A 183 0.87 13.41 -0.11
N ILE A 184 0.33 12.43 -0.86
CA ILE A 184 0.91 11.92 -2.10
C ILE A 184 0.06 12.31 -3.32
N LEU A 185 0.75 12.71 -4.40
CA LEU A 185 0.18 12.88 -5.74
C LEU A 185 0.50 11.64 -6.58
N VAL A 186 -0.51 11.07 -7.23
CA VAL A 186 -0.37 9.86 -8.06
C VAL A 186 -0.70 10.17 -9.52
N ASP A 187 0.18 9.83 -10.44
CA ASP A 187 -0.16 9.73 -11.86
C ASP A 187 -0.93 8.42 -12.11
N ILE A 188 -2.25 8.48 -11.91
CA ILE A 188 -3.10 7.30 -12.00
C ILE A 188 -3.12 6.69 -13.41
N PHE A 189 -2.90 7.51 -14.45
CA PHE A 189 -2.88 7.04 -15.84
C PHE A 189 -1.65 6.19 -16.11
N GLN A 190 -0.49 6.64 -15.65
CA GLN A 190 0.76 5.88 -15.78
C GLN A 190 0.74 4.60 -14.95
N VAL A 191 0.17 4.65 -13.73
CA VAL A 191 -0.02 3.44 -12.90
C VAL A 191 -0.87 2.41 -13.63
N VAL A 192 -2.05 2.80 -14.14
CA VAL A 192 -2.93 1.87 -14.86
C VAL A 192 -2.26 1.32 -16.13
N LYS A 193 -1.60 2.18 -16.91
CA LYS A 193 -0.87 1.77 -18.11
C LYS A 193 0.18 0.72 -17.78
N TYR A 194 0.94 0.94 -16.71
CA TYR A 194 1.98 0.01 -16.28
C TYR A 194 1.41 -1.31 -15.76
N LEU A 195 0.39 -1.27 -14.91
CA LEU A 195 -0.25 -2.48 -14.38
C LEU A 195 -0.87 -3.33 -15.51
N ARG A 196 -1.53 -2.71 -16.49
CA ARG A 196 -2.05 -3.42 -17.68
C ARG A 196 -0.95 -4.04 -18.52
N TYR A 197 0.18 -3.37 -18.67
CA TYR A 197 1.35 -3.95 -19.32
C TYR A 197 1.88 -5.16 -18.55
N LEU A 198 1.95 -5.08 -17.22
CA LEU A 198 2.38 -6.19 -16.38
C LEU A 198 1.44 -7.39 -16.46
N GLN A 199 0.13 -7.19 -16.67
CA GLN A 199 -0.83 -8.29 -16.87
C GLN A 199 -0.47 -9.21 -18.04
N LEU A 200 0.39 -8.80 -18.98
CA LEU A 200 0.89 -9.67 -20.05
C LEU A 200 1.78 -10.80 -19.50
N TYR A 201 2.44 -10.59 -18.35
CA TYR A 201 3.34 -11.56 -17.73
C TYR A 201 2.65 -12.40 -16.66
N LYS A 202 2.89 -13.73 -16.67
CA LYS A 202 2.26 -14.68 -15.74
C LYS A 202 2.52 -14.35 -14.27
N TYR A 203 3.76 -13.99 -13.90
CA TYR A 203 4.12 -13.68 -12.52
C TYR A 203 3.32 -12.51 -11.94
N ALA A 204 3.02 -11.50 -12.76
CA ALA A 204 2.26 -10.33 -12.36
C ALA A 204 0.74 -10.56 -12.36
N ARG A 205 0.27 -11.72 -12.82
CA ARG A 205 -1.13 -12.14 -12.64
C ARG A 205 -1.36 -12.96 -11.37
N GLU A 206 -0.30 -13.50 -10.77
CA GLU A 206 -0.42 -14.40 -9.63
C GLU A 206 -0.20 -13.67 -8.31
N LYS A 207 1.03 -13.25 -8.00
CA LYS A 207 1.36 -12.59 -6.72
C LYS A 207 2.58 -11.69 -6.87
N PHE A 208 2.41 -10.39 -6.71
CA PHE A 208 3.53 -9.46 -6.60
C PHE A 208 3.17 -8.25 -5.74
N ILE A 209 4.20 -7.58 -5.23
CA ILE A 209 4.11 -6.28 -4.55
C ILE A 209 5.06 -5.36 -5.28
N LEU A 210 4.60 -4.15 -5.62
CA LEU A 210 5.42 -3.11 -6.23
C LEU A 210 5.58 -1.95 -5.26
N CYS A 211 6.82 -1.65 -4.89
CA CYS A 211 7.17 -0.49 -4.09
C CYS A 211 8.65 -0.14 -4.31
N ASN A 212 9.08 1.00 -3.76
CA ASN A 212 10.51 1.23 -3.56
C ASN A 212 10.99 0.30 -2.43
N VAL A 213 11.83 -0.67 -2.77
CA VAL A 213 12.33 -1.66 -1.81
C VAL A 213 13.64 -1.15 -1.23
N TRP A 214 13.68 -0.98 0.09
CA TRP A 214 14.89 -0.59 0.81
C TRP A 214 15.43 -1.80 1.54
N ASP A 215 16.53 -2.34 1.03
CA ASP A 215 17.21 -3.48 1.63
C ASP A 215 18.20 -3.01 2.71
N LEU A 216 18.37 -3.81 3.77
CA LEU A 216 19.37 -3.60 4.83
C LEU A 216 19.25 -2.28 5.61
N MET A 217 18.03 -1.75 5.73
CA MET A 217 17.72 -0.60 6.59
C MET A 217 18.03 -0.89 8.06
N LEU A 218 18.87 -0.06 8.70
CA LEU A 218 19.11 -0.10 10.13
C LEU A 218 17.92 0.52 10.89
N ILE A 219 17.57 -0.07 12.03
CA ILE A 219 16.56 0.50 12.92
C ILE A 219 17.15 1.73 13.60
N ILE A 220 16.72 2.92 13.18
CA ILE A 220 17.08 4.17 13.86
C ILE A 220 16.18 4.33 15.08
N ARG A 221 16.78 4.32 16.28
CA ARG A 221 16.08 4.57 17.55
C ARG A 221 16.61 5.85 18.16
N ASN A 222 16.18 6.99 17.64
CA ASN A 222 16.50 8.27 18.26
C ASN A 222 15.33 8.73 19.14
N LYS A 223 15.55 8.79 20.46
CA LYS A 223 14.53 9.24 21.43
C LYS A 223 14.09 10.69 21.22
N LYS A 224 14.87 11.51 20.51
CA LYS A 224 14.50 12.89 20.17
C LYS A 224 13.48 13.00 19.02
N ASN A 225 13.27 11.93 18.25
CA ASN A 225 12.38 11.91 17.08
C ASN A 225 11.06 11.17 17.36
N GLU A 226 10.63 11.03 18.62
CA GLU A 226 9.35 10.39 18.95
C GLU A 226 8.18 11.20 18.34
N GLY A 227 7.74 10.78 17.15
CA GLY A 227 6.63 11.39 16.41
C GLY A 227 7.01 12.01 15.06
N GLU A 228 8.29 12.09 14.71
CA GLU A 228 8.71 12.53 13.37
C GLU A 228 8.67 11.37 12.37
N LYS A 229 8.43 11.71 11.10
CA LYS A 229 8.29 10.72 10.02
C LYS A 229 9.59 9.96 9.72
N TRP A 230 10.77 10.36 10.25
CA TRP A 230 12.07 9.71 10.09
C TRP A 230 13.03 9.99 11.26
#